data_AF-A0A3D4R2C8-F1
#
_entry.id   AF-A0A3D4R2C8-F1
#
_cell.length_a   1.000
_cell.length_b   1.000
_cell.length_c   1.000
_cell.angle_alpha   90.00
_cell.angle_beta   90.00
_cell.angle_gamma   90.00
#
_symmetry.space_group_name_H-M   'P 1'
#
loop_
_entity.id
_entity.type
_entity.pdbx_description
1 polymer ?
#
loop_
_entity_poly.entity_id
_entity_poly.type
_entity_poly.pdbx_seq_one_letter_code
_entity_poly.pdbx_strand_id
1 'polypeptide(L)'
;MFYQVVTETVKKHSPEAGVFPLLMAGASDGHYWRCLGYPAYGFTPMILERADIGRVHGIDERISIDNLLFGIKMTKDVIKTLCG
;
A
#
# COMPACT_ATOMS: atom_id res chain seq x y z
N MET A 1 -8.21 11.71 -6.73
CA MET A 1 -6.92 11.44 -7.39
C MET A 1 -6.22 10.21 -6.82
N PHE A 2 -5.64 10.22 -5.61
CA PHE A 2 -4.87 9.07 -5.08
C PHE A 2 -5.61 7.73 -5.12
N TYR A 3 -6.81 7.64 -4.53
CA TYR A 3 -7.63 6.43 -4.53
C TYR A 3 -7.91 5.88 -5.94
N GLN A 4 -8.21 6.77 -6.89
CA GLN A 4 -8.48 6.38 -8.28
C GLN A 4 -7.22 5.81 -8.94
N VAL A 5 -6.06 6.44 -8.78
CA VAL A 5 -4.79 5.95 -9.33
C VAL A 5 -4.41 4.60 -8.75
N VAL A 6 -4.57 4.42 -7.43
CA VAL A 6 -4.35 3.13 -6.78
C VAL A 6 -5.32 2.09 -7.34
N THR A 7 -6.60 2.42 -7.49
CA THR A 7 -7.62 1.51 -8.03
C THR A 7 -7.26 1.04 -9.45
N GLU A 8 -6.92 1.95 -10.35
CA GLU A 8 -6.57 1.59 -11.73
C GLU A 8 -5.26 0.81 -11.80
N THR A 9 -4.28 1.15 -10.95
CA THR A 9 -3.02 0.40 -10.88
C THR A 9 -3.23 -1.01 -10.33
N VAL A 10 -4.06 -1.16 -9.29
CA VAL A 10 -4.42 -2.49 -8.76
C VAL A 10 -5.11 -3.33 -9.83
N LYS A 11 -6.10 -2.80 -10.56
CA LYS A 11 -6.75 -3.53 -11.66
C LYS A 11 -5.76 -3.98 -12.74
N LYS A 12 -4.73 -3.17 -13.04
CA LYS A 12 -3.71 -3.52 -14.04
C LYS A 12 -2.84 -4.71 -13.62
N HIS A 13 -2.48 -4.81 -12.34
CA HIS A 13 -1.58 -5.88 -11.84
C HIS A 13 -2.33 -7.05 -11.18
N SER A 14 -3.60 -6.86 -10.82
CA SER A 14 -4.47 -7.85 -10.18
C SER A 14 -5.94 -7.57 -10.53
N PRO A 15 -6.41 -8.00 -11.72
CA PRO A 15 -7.74 -7.63 -12.25
C PRO A 15 -8.93 -8.00 -11.37
N GLU A 16 -8.81 -9.12 -10.63
CA GLU A 16 -9.85 -9.63 -9.73
C GLU A 16 -9.84 -8.97 -8.34
N ALA A 17 -8.84 -8.12 -8.04
CA ALA A 17 -8.69 -7.51 -6.74
C ALA A 17 -9.58 -6.27 -6.58
N GLY A 18 -10.36 -6.23 -5.49
CA GLY A 18 -11.09 -5.04 -5.07
C GLY A 18 -10.21 -4.05 -4.31
N VAL A 19 -10.62 -2.78 -4.29
CA VAL A 19 -9.98 -1.73 -3.48
C VAL A 19 -11.04 -1.12 -2.57
N PHE A 20 -10.72 -0.99 -1.28
CA PHE A 20 -11.58 -0.37 -0.29
C PHE A 20 -10.75 0.47 0.69
N PRO A 21 -11.32 1.53 1.27
CA PRO A 21 -10.64 2.32 2.30
C PRO A 21 -10.56 1.54 3.62
N LEU A 22 -9.38 1.54 4.25
CA LEU A 22 -9.15 0.97 5.57
C LEU A 22 -8.70 2.06 6.55
N LEU A 23 -9.33 2.11 7.72
CA LEU A 23 -8.82 2.90 8.84
C LEU A 23 -7.72 2.12 9.54
N MET A 24 -6.50 2.66 9.53
CA MET A 24 -5.34 2.05 10.18
C MET A 24 -5.26 2.54 11.63
N ALA A 25 -5.26 1.62 12.60
CA ALA A 25 -5.27 1.95 14.02
C ALA A 25 -3.90 2.40 14.56
N GLY A 26 -2.82 2.00 13.91
CA GLY A 26 -1.46 2.40 14.27
C GLY A 26 -1.11 3.83 13.87
N ALA A 27 -0.02 4.34 14.42
CA ALA A 27 0.53 5.63 14.02
C ALA A 27 1.35 5.49 12.73
N SER A 28 1.33 6.55 11.91
CA SER A 28 2.26 6.72 10.79
C SER A 28 2.57 8.20 10.60
N ASP A 29 3.60 8.50 9.82
CA ASP A 29 3.99 9.88 9.49
C ASP A 29 2.85 10.66 8.81
N GLY A 30 1.87 9.96 8.22
CA GLY A 30 0.67 10.55 7.65
C GLY A 30 -0.12 11.41 8.63
N HIS A 31 -0.06 11.15 9.94
CA HIS A 31 -0.66 12.03 10.95
C HIS A 31 -0.08 13.45 10.88
N TYR A 32 1.24 13.58 10.89
CA TYR A 32 1.93 14.86 10.87
C TYR A 32 1.70 15.62 9.56
N TRP A 33 1.68 14.92 8.42
CA TRP A 33 1.34 15.52 7.13
C TRP A 33 -0.08 16.10 7.11
N ARG A 34 -1.05 15.38 7.68
CA ARG A 34 -2.43 15.87 7.78
C ARG A 34 -2.55 17.07 8.72
N CYS A 35 -1.78 17.15 9.80
CA CYS A 35 -1.73 18.33 10.68
C CYS A 35 -1.25 19.59 9.95
N LEU A 36 -0.42 19.44 8.91
CA LEU A 36 0.03 20.54 8.04
C LEU A 36 -0.93 20.85 6.89
N GLY A 37 -2.09 20.17 6.81
CA GLY A 37 -3.10 20.39 5.77
C GLY A 37 -2.90 19.56 4.49
N TYR A 38 -1.91 18.66 4.44
CA TYR A 38 -1.71 17.78 3.29
C TYR A 38 -2.61 16.53 3.36
N PRO A 39 -3.29 16.15 2.26
CA PRO A 39 -3.91 14.83 2.17
C PRO A 39 -2.84 13.74 2.21
N ALA A 40 -2.91 12.83 3.18
CA ALA A 40 -1.97 11.72 3.32
C ALA A 40 -2.68 10.39 3.60
N TYR A 41 -2.36 9.38 2.79
CA TYR A 41 -2.93 8.04 2.82
C TYR A 41 -1.83 6.98 2.95
N GLY A 42 -2.14 5.89 3.65
CA GLY A 42 -1.27 4.71 3.68
C GLY A 42 -1.50 3.83 2.45
N PHE A 43 -0.44 3.21 1.96
CA PHE A 43 -0.50 2.21 0.89
C PHE A 43 0.58 1.16 1.11
N THR A 44 0.15 -0.11 1.13
CA THR A 44 1.02 -1.26 1.38
C THR A 44 0.94 -2.18 0.15
N PRO A 45 1.88 -2.07 -0.80
CA PRO A 45 1.83 -2.80 -2.07
C PRO A 45 2.37 -4.23 -1.90
N MET A 46 1.73 -5.01 -1.03
CA MET A 46 2.10 -6.39 -0.73
C MET A 46 0.85 -7.27 -0.71
N ILE A 47 1.00 -8.51 -1.15
CA ILE A 47 0.00 -9.56 -1.00
C ILE A 47 0.28 -10.23 0.34
N LEU A 48 -0.60 -9.99 1.31
CA LEU A 48 -0.48 -10.51 2.67
C LEU A 48 -1.46 -11.65 2.88
N GLU A 49 -0.95 -12.79 3.33
CA GLU A 49 -1.76 -13.89 3.82
C GLU A 49 -2.08 -13.69 5.31
N ARG A 50 -3.06 -14.42 5.83
CA ARG A 50 -3.42 -14.35 7.26
C ARG A 50 -2.22 -14.59 8.19
N ALA A 51 -1.29 -15.46 7.79
CA ALA A 51 -0.08 -15.75 8.54
C ALA A 51 0.89 -14.55 8.61
N ASP A 52 0.85 -13.64 7.65
CA ASP A 52 1.74 -12.48 7.60
C ASP A 52 1.25 -11.35 8.51
N ILE A 53 -0.07 -11.23 8.70
CA ILE A 53 -0.66 -10.23 9.59
C ILE A 53 -0.11 -10.35 11.02
N GLY A 54 0.03 -11.58 11.53
CA GLY A 54 0.56 -11.83 12.87
C GLY A 54 2.08 -11.59 13.00
N ARG A 55 2.78 -11.43 11.87
CA ARG A 55 4.22 -11.16 11.84
C ARG A 55 4.55 -9.68 11.81
N VAL A 56 3.60 -8.80 11.52
CA VAL A 56 3.82 -7.35 11.56
C VAL A 56 4.18 -6.96 13.00
N HIS A 57 5.40 -6.47 13.22
CA HIS A 57 6.00 -6.26 14.55
C HIS A 57 6.12 -7.54 15.41
N GLY A 58 6.09 -8.71 14.78
CA GLY A 58 6.16 -10.02 15.41
C GLY A 58 7.53 -10.68 15.30
N ILE A 59 7.60 -11.94 15.73
CA ILE A 59 8.82 -12.76 15.56
C ILE A 59 8.97 -13.12 14.08
N ASP A 60 10.20 -12.95 13.57
CA ASP A 60 10.59 -13.36 12.20
C ASP A 60 9.71 -12.69 11.12
N GLU A 61 9.49 -11.39 11.28
CA GLU A 61 8.86 -10.53 10.28
C GLU A 61 9.64 -10.61 8.96
N ARG A 62 8.93 -10.99 7.88
CA ARG A 62 9.51 -11.20 6.56
C ARG A 62 8.45 -11.16 5.48
N ILE A 63 8.92 -11.06 4.24
CA ILE A 63 8.13 -11.19 3.03
C ILE A 63 8.87 -12.08 2.02
N SER A 64 8.16 -12.61 1.03
CA SER A 64 8.81 -13.31 -0.09
C SER A 64 9.52 -12.32 -1.01
N ILE A 65 10.53 -12.81 -1.74
CA ILE A 65 11.22 -12.02 -2.79
C ILE A 65 10.22 -11.57 -3.86
N ASP A 66 9.27 -12.43 -4.23
CA ASP A 66 8.23 -12.08 -5.20
C ASP A 66 7.35 -10.92 -4.71
N ASN A 67 6.98 -10.90 -3.43
CA ASN A 67 6.23 -9.79 -2.83
C ASN A 67 7.04 -8.49 -2.85
N LEU A 68 8.35 -8.57 -2.56
CA LEU A 68 9.23 -7.40 -2.64
C LEU A 68 9.29 -6.84 -4.06
N LEU A 69 9.50 -7.70 -5.06
CA LEU A 69 9.55 -7.30 -6.47
C LEU A 69 8.21 -6.75 -6.97
N PHE A 70 7.10 -7.37 -6.56
CA PHE A 70 5.75 -6.89 -6.82
C PHE A 70 5.54 -5.50 -6.22
N GLY A 71 5.92 -5.30 -4.96
CA GLY A 71 5.76 -4.03 -4.25
C GLY A 71 6.55 -2.89 -4.90
N ILE A 72 7.78 -3.16 -5.36
CA ILE A 72 8.58 -2.19 -6.12
C ILE A 72 7.87 -1.80 -7.42
N LYS A 73 7.37 -2.78 -8.18
CA LYS A 73 6.67 -2.56 -9.45
C LYS A 73 5.40 -1.74 -9.26
N MET A 74 4.57 -2.11 -8.29
CA MET A 74 3.33 -1.41 -7.93
C MET A 74 3.59 0.03 -7.51
N THR A 75 4.54 0.25 -6.60
CA THR A 75 4.90 1.59 -6.11
C THR A 75 5.37 2.49 -7.24
N LYS A 76 6.25 1.96 -8.11
CA LYS A 76 6.76 2.68 -9.26
C LYS A 76 5.64 3.12 -10.21
N ASP A 77 4.69 2.23 -10.51
CA ASP A 77 3.58 2.53 -11.41
C ASP A 77 2.64 3.58 -10.80
N VAL A 78 2.29 3.47 -9.50
CA VAL A 78 1.47 4.48 -8.81
C VAL A 78 2.14 5.85 -8.84
N ILE A 79 3.44 5.95 -8.51
CA ILE A 79 4.17 7.23 -8.52
C ILE A 79 4.21 7.82 -9.93
N LYS A 80 4.49 6.99 -10.95
CA LYS A 80 4.51 7.44 -12.34
C LYS A 80 3.17 7.99 -12.80
N THR A 81 2.06 7.38 -12.39
CA THR A 81 0.72 7.87 -12.75
C THR A 81 0.29 9.08 -11.92
N LEU A 82 0.81 9.27 -10.71
CA LEU A 82 0.51 10.44 -9.88
C LEU A 82 1.30 11.70 -10.29
N CYS A 83 2.54 11.52 -10.75
CA CYS A 83 3.48 12.62 -10.95
C CYS A 83 3.93 12.83 -12.41
N GLY A 84 3.59 11.91 -13.31
CA GLY A 84 3.82 12.04 -14.76
C GLY A 84 2.60 12.58 -15.46
#